data_AF-A0A9D8EKZ7-F1
#
_entry.id   AF-A0A9D8EKZ7-F1
#
_cell.length_a   1.000
_cell.length_b   1.000
_cell.length_c   1.000
_cell.angle_alpha   90.00
_cell.angle_beta   90.00
_cell.angle_gamma   90.00
#
_symmetry.space_group_name_H-M   'P 1'
#
loop_
_entity.id
_entity.type
_entity.pdbx_description
1 polymer ?
#
loop_
_entity_poly.entity_id
_entity_poly.type
_entity_poly.pdbx_seq_one_letter_code
_entity_poly.pdbx_strand_id
1 'polypeptide(L)'
;FKFNFGIWYLIGFCHLRSEIRTFRVDRIRKVEVLDKNFKIPSGFDIDDYFKESWAILKGQKTKVKLKFSKEIADFVSECIWHPSQKLSKNRDGSLTAEFEIEGLSEIKIWVLGFGAPVEVLEPKELRGELKETAAKIQKIYS
;
A
#
# COMPACT_ATOMS: atom_id res chain seq x y z
N PHE A 1 8.73 15.82 -0.11
CA PHE A 1 8.24 15.09 -1.30
C PHE A 1 8.59 13.63 -1.15
N LYS A 2 7.77 12.70 -1.67
CA LYS A 2 8.03 11.26 -1.68
C LYS A 2 7.96 10.75 -3.12
N PHE A 3 8.88 9.88 -3.52
CA PHE A 3 8.83 9.20 -4.82
C PHE A 3 8.35 7.77 -4.64
N ASN A 4 7.34 7.35 -5.41
CA ASN A 4 6.77 6.00 -5.35
C ASN A 4 6.18 5.59 -6.70
N PHE A 5 6.38 4.34 -7.13
CA PHE A 5 5.93 3.81 -8.43
C PHE A 5 6.19 4.76 -9.63
N GLY A 6 7.35 5.41 -9.68
CA GLY A 6 7.71 6.31 -10.78
C GLY A 6 7.13 7.72 -10.69
N ILE A 7 6.41 8.06 -9.62
CA ILE A 7 5.67 9.33 -9.49
C ILE A 7 6.16 10.10 -8.26
N TRP A 8 6.26 11.43 -8.41
CA TRP A 8 6.52 12.35 -7.30
C TRP A 8 5.23 12.79 -6.61
N TYR A 9 5.27 12.80 -5.28
CA TYR A 9 4.16 13.21 -4.42
C TYR A 9 4.58 14.36 -3.50
N LEU A 10 3.74 15.39 -3.45
CA LEU A 10 3.81 16.51 -2.53
C LEU A 10 2.90 16.25 -1.34
N ILE A 11 3.40 16.44 -0.12
CA ILE A 11 2.62 16.34 1.11
C ILE A 11 2.49 17.76 1.63
N GLY A 12 1.27 18.18 1.94
CA GLY A 12 1.02 19.54 2.41
C GLY A 12 -0.33 19.69 3.08
N PHE A 13 -0.47 20.76 3.87
CA PHE A 13 -1.73 21.12 4.49
C PHE A 13 -2.69 21.69 3.45
N CYS A 14 -3.81 21.02 3.24
CA CYS A 14 -4.84 21.45 2.31
C CYS A 14 -5.82 22.38 3.02
N HIS A 15 -5.70 23.69 2.81
CA HIS A 15 -6.60 24.67 3.44
C HIS A 15 -8.08 24.50 3.07
N LEU A 16 -8.40 23.90 1.91
CA LEU A 16 -9.78 23.60 1.53
C LEU A 16 -10.41 22.48 2.38
N ARG A 17 -9.60 21.54 2.87
CA ARG A 17 -10.05 20.37 3.62
C ARG A 17 -9.61 20.40 5.08
N SER A 18 -8.82 21.40 5.47
CA SER A 18 -8.27 21.57 6.82
C SER A 18 -7.51 20.34 7.33
N GLU A 19 -6.77 19.66 6.45
CA GLU A 19 -6.02 18.44 6.80
C GLU A 19 -4.77 18.28 5.94
N ILE A 20 -3.82 17.46 6.39
CA ILE A 20 -2.64 17.08 5.60
C ILE A 20 -3.08 16.11 4.50
N ARG A 21 -2.71 16.40 3.25
CA ARG A 21 -3.00 15.57 2.09
C ARG A 21 -1.78 15.31 1.23
N THR A 22 -1.84 14.19 0.51
CA THR A 22 -0.86 13.78 -0.49
C THR A 22 -1.36 14.14 -1.89
N PHE A 23 -0.56 14.86 -2.66
CA PHE A 23 -0.87 15.35 -4.00
C PHE A 23 0.11 14.76 -5.01
N ARG A 24 -0.43 14.25 -6.12
CA ARG A 24 0.36 13.84 -7.29
C ARG A 24 0.91 15.07 -7.99
N VAL A 25 2.23 15.20 -8.05
CA VAL A 25 2.89 16.37 -8.65
C VAL A 25 2.58 16.48 -10.14
N ASP A 26 2.54 15.34 -10.84
CA ASP A 26 2.20 15.26 -12.28
C ASP A 26 0.75 15.65 -12.60
N ARG A 27 -0.11 15.82 -11.59
CA ARG A 27 -1.49 16.32 -11.74
C ARG A 27 -1.65 17.80 -11.42
N ILE A 28 -0.59 18.48 -10.97
CA ILE A 28 -0.63 19.91 -10.65
C ILE A 28 -0.58 20.71 -11.96
N ARG A 29 -1.64 21.47 -12.25
CA ARG A 29 -1.75 22.26 -13.49
C ARG A 29 -1.16 23.67 -13.38
N LYS A 30 -1.23 24.28 -12.19
CA LYS A 30 -0.73 25.64 -11.92
C LYS A 30 -0.20 25.68 -10.49
N VAL A 31 0.92 26.38 -10.29
CA VAL A 31 1.48 26.74 -8.98
C VAL A 31 1.64 28.25 -8.95
N GLU A 32 1.28 28.85 -7.82
CA GLU A 32 1.45 30.27 -7.56
C GLU A 32 2.11 30.43 -6.19
N VAL A 33 3.26 31.10 -6.16
CA VAL A 33 3.97 31.40 -4.91
C VAL A 33 3.33 32.66 -4.33
N LEU A 34 2.95 32.59 -3.05
CA LEU A 34 2.34 33.70 -2.33
C LEU A 34 3.38 34.35 -1.42
N ASP A 35 3.19 35.63 -1.09
CA ASP A 35 3.96 36.34 -0.06
C ASP A 35 3.56 35.92 1.38
N LYS A 36 3.15 34.67 1.55
CA LYS A 36 2.76 34.07 2.82
C LYS A 36 3.76 32.99 3.19
N ASN A 37 4.22 33.04 4.43
CA ASN A 37 5.11 32.04 4.99
C ASN A 37 4.32 30.98 5.76
N PHE A 38 4.87 29.78 5.83
CA PHE A 38 4.41 28.71 6.71
C PHE A 38 5.60 28.05 7.38
N LYS A 39 5.35 27.33 8.47
CA LYS A 39 6.34 26.48 9.12
C LYS A 39 5.89 25.04 9.02
N ILE A 40 6.81 24.16 8.65
CA ILE A 40 6.59 22.72 8.79
C ILE A 40 6.56 22.44 10.31
N PRO A 41 5.55 21.70 10.82
CA PRO A 41 5.51 21.34 12.23
C PRO A 41 6.82 20.69 12.68
N SER A 42 7.32 21.09 13.85
CA SER A 42 8.51 20.49 14.44
C SER A 42 8.30 18.98 14.66
N GLY A 43 9.21 18.16 14.16
CA GLY A 43 9.13 16.70 14.27
C GLY A 43 8.28 16.02 13.19
N PHE A 44 7.81 16.75 12.17
CA PHE A 44 7.25 16.09 10.99
C PHE A 44 8.34 15.36 10.22
N ASP A 45 8.22 14.05 10.11
CA ASP A 45 9.02 13.20 9.23
C ASP A 45 8.11 12.51 8.21
N ILE A 46 8.55 12.51 6.95
CA ILE A 46 7.74 12.00 5.84
C ILE A 46 7.70 10.47 5.79
N ASP A 47 8.77 9.81 6.22
CA ASP A 47 8.82 8.36 6.26
C ASP A 47 7.97 7.85 7.44
N ASP A 48 8.00 8.53 8.59
CA ASP A 48 7.07 8.27 9.70
C ASP A 48 5.61 8.52 9.28
N TYR A 49 5.34 9.55 8.47
CA TYR A 49 3.98 9.85 8.00
C TYR A 49 3.37 8.71 7.16
N PHE A 50 4.18 7.96 6.40
CA PHE A 50 3.75 6.82 5.58
C PHE A 50 4.10 5.45 6.16
N LYS A 51 4.70 5.38 7.35
CA LYS A 51 5.21 4.14 7.96
C LYS A 51 4.17 3.04 8.11
N GLU A 52 2.91 3.41 8.32
CA GLU A 52 1.80 2.46 8.45
C GLU A 52 1.06 2.25 7.12
N SER A 53 1.34 3.02 6.08
CA SER A 53 0.74 2.85 4.75
C SER A 53 1.48 1.76 3.98
N TRP A 54 0.78 1.04 3.09
CA TRP A 54 1.45 0.07 2.21
C TRP A 54 2.46 0.76 1.27
N ALA A 55 2.11 1.93 0.73
CA ALA A 55 3.09 2.81 0.09
C ALA A 55 2.81 4.30 0.34
N ILE A 56 1.82 4.91 -0.32
CA ILE A 56 1.56 6.36 -0.22
C ILE A 56 0.09 6.70 0.06
N LEU A 57 -0.81 5.72 -0.03
CA LEU A 57 -2.23 5.93 0.22
C LEU A 57 -2.52 5.64 1.69
N LYS A 58 -3.06 6.65 2.36
CA LYS A 58 -3.58 6.54 3.72
C LYS A 58 -5.02 6.03 3.69
N GLY A 59 -5.45 5.42 4.78
CA GLY A 59 -6.79 4.84 4.89
C GLY A 59 -7.02 4.26 6.28
N GLN A 60 -8.06 3.44 6.43
CA GLN A 60 -8.33 2.77 7.69
C GLN A 60 -7.25 1.72 7.97
N LYS A 61 -6.74 1.72 9.21
CA LYS A 61 -5.82 0.69 9.69
C LYS A 61 -6.50 -0.67 9.71
N THR A 62 -5.90 -1.63 9.00
CA THR A 62 -6.49 -2.94 8.75
C THR A 62 -5.41 -4.01 8.85
N LYS A 63 -5.77 -5.15 9.47
CA LYS A 63 -4.92 -6.33 9.49
C LYS A 63 -5.11 -7.11 8.20
N VAL A 64 -4.00 -7.48 7.56
CA VAL A 64 -3.98 -8.30 6.35
C VAL A 64 -3.21 -9.57 6.63
N LYS A 65 -3.75 -10.71 6.22
CA LYS A 65 -3.11 -12.01 6.32
C LYS A 65 -3.14 -12.69 4.96
N LEU A 66 -1.97 -13.06 4.47
CA LEU A 66 -1.76 -13.69 3.17
C LEU A 66 -1.12 -15.05 3.36
N LYS A 67 -1.50 -16.02 2.53
CA LYS A 67 -0.82 -17.31 2.39
C LYS A 67 -0.14 -17.37 1.03
N PHE A 68 1.18 -17.50 1.03
CA PHE A 68 1.99 -17.70 -0.16
C PHE A 68 2.31 -19.18 -0.32
N SER A 69 2.21 -19.70 -1.54
CA SER A 69 2.56 -21.09 -1.85
C SER A 69 4.04 -21.37 -1.56
N LYS A 70 4.38 -22.65 -1.41
CA LYS A 70 5.77 -23.08 -1.20
C LYS A 70 6.73 -22.59 -2.28
N GLU A 71 6.24 -22.45 -3.52
CA GLU A 71 7.05 -22.07 -4.68
C GLU A 71 7.64 -20.66 -4.58
N ILE A 72 6.94 -19.74 -3.91
CA ILE A 72 7.38 -18.34 -3.74
C ILE A 72 7.64 -17.96 -2.28
N ALA A 73 7.52 -18.92 -1.36
CA ALA A 73 7.69 -18.70 0.08
C ALA A 73 9.07 -18.10 0.42
N ASP A 74 10.14 -18.63 -0.18
CA ASP A 74 11.50 -18.15 0.12
C ASP A 74 11.70 -16.73 -0.42
N PHE A 75 11.31 -16.45 -1.67
CA PHE A 75 11.36 -15.10 -2.26
C PHE A 75 10.65 -14.05 -1.40
N VAL A 76 9.44 -14.35 -0.92
CA VAL A 76 8.69 -13.41 -0.07
C VAL A 76 9.39 -13.21 1.28
N SER A 77 10.02 -14.26 1.82
CA SER A 77 10.68 -14.23 3.13
C SER A 77 12.01 -13.48 3.16
N GLU A 78 12.66 -13.30 2.01
CA GLU A 78 13.94 -12.60 1.88
C GLU A 78 13.81 -11.07 1.97
N CYS A 79 12.60 -10.54 1.83
CA CYS A 79 12.33 -9.11 1.76
C CYS A 79 11.51 -8.60 2.95
N ILE A 80 11.81 -7.37 3.37
CA ILE A 80 10.94 -6.59 4.25
C ILE A 80 10.04 -5.73 3.37
N TRP A 81 8.79 -6.16 3.19
CA TRP A 81 7.80 -5.46 2.36
C TRP A 81 7.11 -4.34 3.12
N HIS A 82 6.95 -4.49 4.43
CA HIS A 82 6.35 -3.49 5.30
C HIS A 82 6.92 -3.61 6.74
N PRO A 83 7.09 -2.51 7.48
CA PRO A 83 7.67 -2.57 8.84
C PRO A 83 6.90 -3.43 9.85
N SER A 84 5.59 -3.59 9.67
CA SER A 84 4.74 -4.41 10.56
C SER A 84 4.69 -5.90 10.17
N GLN A 85 5.43 -6.32 9.14
CA GLN A 85 5.43 -7.68 8.62
C GLN A 85 5.79 -8.72 9.68
N LYS A 86 4.97 -9.76 9.77
CA LYS A 86 5.24 -10.97 10.55
C LYS A 86 5.12 -12.17 9.62
N LEU A 87 6.15 -13.01 9.62
CA LEU A 87 6.23 -14.18 8.75
C LEU A 87 6.22 -15.47 9.56
N SER A 88 5.46 -16.45 9.10
CA SER A 88 5.39 -17.79 9.70
C SER A 88 5.47 -18.86 8.61
N LYS A 89 6.52 -19.68 8.62
CA LYS A 89 6.63 -20.85 7.74
C LYS A 89 5.69 -21.96 8.23
N ASN A 90 4.90 -22.50 7.33
CA ASN A 90 3.95 -23.58 7.61
C ASN A 90 4.59 -24.95 7.34
N ARG A 91 4.00 -26.02 7.90
CA ARG A 91 4.51 -27.40 7.74
C ARG A 91 4.46 -27.91 6.30
N ASP A 92 3.52 -27.40 5.49
CA ASP A 92 3.38 -27.71 4.06
C ASP A 92 4.42 -26.98 3.18
N GLY A 93 5.29 -26.18 3.79
CA GLY A 93 6.29 -25.35 3.10
C GLY A 93 5.75 -24.01 2.60
N SER A 94 4.45 -23.73 2.75
CA SER A 94 3.88 -22.42 2.47
C SER A 94 4.30 -21.38 3.51
N LEU A 95 4.10 -20.10 3.21
CA LEU A 95 4.40 -18.99 4.10
C LEU A 95 3.13 -18.20 4.42
N THR A 96 2.85 -17.98 5.70
CA THR A 96 1.84 -17.01 6.13
C THR A 96 2.53 -15.68 6.42
N ALA A 97 2.07 -14.60 5.78
CA ALA A 97 2.52 -13.24 6.05
C ALA A 97 1.37 -12.40 6.62
N GLU A 98 1.64 -11.70 7.71
CA GLU A 98 0.71 -10.80 8.38
C GLU A 98 1.23 -9.38 8.37
N PHE A 99 0.34 -8.43 8.13
CA PHE A 99 0.61 -7.00 8.09
C PHE A 99 -0.47 -6.24 8.85
N GLU A 100 -0.10 -5.11 9.42
CA GLU A 100 -1.03 -4.08 9.91
C GLU A 100 -0.72 -2.80 9.14
N ILE A 101 -1.63 -2.41 8.25
CA ILE A 101 -1.42 -1.35 7.25
C ILE A 101 -2.64 -0.43 7.14
N GLU A 102 -2.44 0.78 6.66
CA GLU A 102 -3.50 1.71 6.29
C GLU A 102 -3.93 1.53 4.83
N GLY A 103 -5.23 1.27 4.64
CA GLY A 103 -5.83 1.14 3.32
C GLY A 103 -5.49 -0.18 2.60
N LEU A 104 -6.37 -0.58 1.68
CA LEU A 104 -6.26 -1.87 0.96
C LEU A 104 -5.91 -1.73 -0.52
N SER A 105 -5.96 -0.51 -1.06
CA SER A 105 -5.85 -0.28 -2.51
C SER A 105 -4.47 -0.65 -3.07
N GLU A 106 -3.39 -0.30 -2.37
CA GLU A 106 -2.03 -0.53 -2.87
C GLU A 106 -1.57 -1.98 -2.65
N ILE A 107 -1.88 -2.56 -1.49
CA ILE A 107 -1.59 -3.98 -1.24
C ILE A 107 -2.34 -4.88 -2.22
N LYS A 108 -3.58 -4.53 -2.62
CA LYS A 108 -4.32 -5.26 -3.66
C LYS A 108 -3.51 -5.38 -4.95
N ILE A 109 -2.95 -4.27 -5.42
CA ILE A 109 -2.15 -4.25 -6.66
C ILE A 109 -0.91 -5.13 -6.49
N TRP A 110 -0.24 -5.04 -5.34
CA TRP A 110 0.93 -5.87 -5.04
C TRP A 110 0.59 -7.37 -5.00
N VAL A 111 -0.49 -7.77 -4.33
CA VAL A 111 -0.95 -9.17 -4.28
C VAL A 111 -1.30 -9.67 -5.69
N LEU A 112 -2.03 -8.88 -6.49
CA LEU A 112 -2.33 -9.24 -7.87
C LEU A 112 -1.08 -9.44 -8.73
N GLY A 113 0.02 -8.72 -8.43
CA GLY A 113 1.30 -8.86 -9.12
C GLY A 113 1.93 -10.25 -9.02
N PHE A 114 1.63 -11.01 -7.96
CA PHE A 114 2.07 -12.41 -7.84
C PHE A 114 1.18 -13.38 -8.64
N GLY A 115 -0.09 -13.05 -8.84
CA GLY A 115 -1.06 -13.94 -9.47
C GLY A 115 -1.55 -15.06 -8.53
N ALA A 116 -1.61 -16.29 -9.04
CA ALA A 116 -2.20 -17.45 -8.36
C ALA A 116 -1.45 -17.99 -7.12
N PRO A 117 -0.12 -17.85 -6.97
CA PRO A 117 0.61 -18.36 -5.80
C PRO A 117 0.32 -17.68 -4.46
N VAL A 118 -0.56 -16.67 -4.40
CA VAL A 118 -0.92 -15.96 -3.17
C VAL A 118 -2.43 -16.01 -2.94
N GLU A 119 -2.82 -16.29 -1.70
CA GLU A 119 -4.19 -16.28 -1.23
C GLU A 119 -4.38 -15.24 -0.11
N VAL A 120 -5.42 -14.42 -0.22
CA VAL A 120 -5.82 -13.49 0.85
C VAL A 120 -6.68 -14.25 1.87
N LEU A 121 -6.16 -14.44 3.08
CA LEU A 121 -6.91 -15.05 4.19
C LEU A 121 -7.77 -14.00 4.91
N GLU A 122 -7.20 -12.81 5.15
CA GLU A 122 -7.87 -11.66 5.78
C GLU A 122 -7.36 -10.34 5.17
N PRO A 123 -8.18 -9.27 5.11
CA PRO A 123 -9.60 -9.22 5.45
C PRO A 123 -10.49 -9.77 4.31
N LYS A 124 -11.75 -10.08 4.64
CA LYS A 124 -12.74 -10.55 3.66
C LYS A 124 -12.99 -9.54 2.54
N GLU A 125 -12.90 -8.24 2.85
CA GLU A 125 -13.02 -7.16 1.89
C GLU A 125 -11.98 -7.28 0.77
N LEU A 126 -10.68 -7.35 1.14
CA LEU A 126 -9.59 -7.52 0.18
C LEU A 126 -9.76 -8.81 -0.63
N ARG A 127 -10.12 -9.92 0.01
CA ARG A 127 -10.39 -11.19 -0.69
C ARG A 127 -11.53 -11.04 -1.70
N GLY A 128 -12.59 -10.31 -1.36
CA GLY A 128 -13.71 -10.00 -2.25
C GLY A 128 -13.27 -9.20 -3.46
N GLU A 129 -12.52 -8.11 -3.26
CA GLU A 129 -12.00 -7.28 -4.35
C GLU A 129 -11.11 -8.06 -5.32
N LEU A 130 -10.25 -8.95 -4.82
CA LEU A 130 -9.41 -9.81 -5.66
C LEU A 130 -10.23 -10.84 -6.42
N LYS A 131 -11.26 -11.44 -5.80
CA LYS A 131 -12.16 -12.37 -6.48
C LYS A 131 -12.88 -11.70 -7.66
N GLU A 132 -13.41 -10.49 -7.45
CA GLU A 132 -14.03 -9.72 -8.52
C GLU A 132 -13.05 -9.39 -9.64
N THR A 133 -11.82 -9.00 -9.28
CA THR A 133 -10.77 -8.68 -10.25
C THR A 133 -10.37 -9.91 -11.05
N ALA A 134 -10.17 -11.06 -10.40
CA ALA A 134 -9.86 -12.33 -11.06
C ALA A 134 -10.96 -12.75 -12.04
N ALA A 135 -12.24 -12.60 -11.68
CA ALA A 135 -13.35 -12.88 -12.58
C ALA A 135 -13.36 -11.96 -13.81
N LYS A 136 -13.00 -10.68 -13.64
CA LYS A 136 -12.84 -9.74 -14.78
C LYS A 136 -11.67 -10.14 -15.66
N ILE A 137 -10.54 -10.52 -15.09
CA ILE A 137 -9.37 -11.01 -15.82
C ILE A 137 -9.74 -12.26 -16.63
N GLN A 138 -10.38 -13.24 -15.99
CA GLN A 138 -10.82 -14.46 -16.67
C GLN A 138 -11.68 -14.14 -17.89
N LYS A 139 -12.66 -13.23 -17.76
CA LYS A 139 -13.52 -12.81 -18.89
C LYS A 139 -12.77 -12.15 -20.05
N ILE A 140 -11.60 -11.54 -19.82
CA ILE A 140 -10.79 -10.93 -20.89
C ILE A 140 -10.08 -12.00 -21.73
N TYR A 141 -9.72 -13.12 -21.10
CA TYR A 141 -8.92 -14.19 -21.70
C TYR A 141 -9.69 -15.48 -21.98
N SER A 142 -11.00 -15.50 -21.72
CA SER A 142 -11.90 -16.61 -22.08
C SER A 142 -12.53 -16.37 -23.43
#